data_AF-A0A0S8GGA7-F1
#
_entry.id   AF-A0A0S8GGA7-F1
#
_cell.length_a   1.000
_cell.length_b   1.000
_cell.length_c   1.000
_cell.angle_alpha   90.00
_cell.angle_beta   90.00
_cell.angle_gamma   90.00
#
_symmetry.space_group_name_H-M   'P 1'
#
loop_
_entity.id
_entity.type
_entity.pdbx_description
1 polymer ?
#
loop_
_entity_poly.entity_id
_entity_poly.type
_entity_poly.pdbx_seq_one_letter_code
_entity_poly.pdbx_strand_id
1 'polypeptide(L)'
;VGVIGVVAEQPRRRISLFQAVSAAAQQVWWWLKLIVMFLSMLFRGEVSGDSVSGPVWIGYLAGETARYGARSLLEFMAFLSANLALLNLLPLPILDGGQLVFFGIELARGKPLSFRRRLLIQQIGFLLIVVLFFYITYHDILRLISVVRE
;
A
#
# COMPACT_ATOMS: atom_id res chain seq x y z
N VAL A 1 -14.17 -17.40 35.88
CA VAL A 1 -12.94 -16.63 36.26
C VAL A 1 -11.83 -17.10 35.33
N GLY A 2 -11.21 -16.19 34.58
CA GLY A 2 -10.38 -16.46 33.40
C GLY A 2 -10.95 -15.61 32.26
N VAL A 3 -10.25 -14.59 31.76
CA VAL A 3 -8.94 -14.65 31.12
C VAL A 3 -8.12 -13.43 31.55
N ILE A 4 -7.00 -13.64 32.23
CA ILE A 4 -6.01 -12.59 32.46
C ILE A 4 -5.38 -12.31 31.10
N GLY A 5 -5.66 -11.13 30.55
CA GLY A 5 -4.99 -10.57 29.39
C GLY A 5 -3.52 -10.33 29.72
N VAL A 6 -2.71 -11.38 29.66
CA VAL A 6 -1.26 -11.25 29.56
C VAL A 6 -0.99 -10.86 28.11
N VAL A 7 -1.17 -9.57 27.80
CA VAL A 7 -0.41 -8.99 26.69
C VAL A 7 1.03 -9.10 27.16
N ALA A 8 1.79 -10.03 26.60
CA ALA A 8 3.21 -10.14 26.88
C ALA A 8 3.82 -8.76 26.61
N GLU A 9 4.10 -7.99 27.66
CA GLU A 9 4.86 -6.77 27.53
C GLU A 9 6.22 -7.21 27.02
N GLN A 10 6.44 -7.06 25.72
CA GLN A 10 7.74 -7.22 25.10
C GLN A 10 8.71 -6.37 25.93
N PRO A 11 9.66 -6.99 26.65
CA PRO A 11 10.52 -6.24 27.55
C PRO A 11 11.20 -5.14 26.75
N ARG A 12 10.99 -3.88 27.15
CA ARG A 12 11.50 -2.71 26.45
C ARG A 12 13.02 -2.77 26.43
N ARG A 13 13.58 -3.35 25.38
CA ARG A 13 15.02 -3.48 25.21
C ARG A 13 15.53 -2.14 24.69
N ARG A 14 16.47 -1.54 25.44
CA ARG A 14 17.22 -0.40 24.91
C ARG A 14 18.06 -0.90 23.74
N ILE A 15 17.79 -0.38 22.55
CA ILE A 15 18.54 -0.64 21.34
C ILE A 15 19.33 0.62 20.98
N SER A 16 20.54 0.45 20.43
CA SER A 16 21.31 1.58 19.92
C SER A 16 20.66 2.18 18.66
N LEU A 17 21.01 3.42 18.29
CA LEU A 17 20.49 4.05 17.07
C LEU A 17 20.71 3.20 15.81
N PHE A 18 21.90 2.62 15.68
CA PHE A 18 22.22 1.73 14.56
C PHE A 18 21.35 0.47 14.56
N GLN A 19 21.15 -0.14 15.73
CA GLN A 19 20.26 -1.30 15.87
C GLN A 19 18.81 -0.94 15.55
N ALA A 20 18.34 0.25 15.93
CA ALA A 20 17.00 0.72 15.62
C ALA A 20 16.79 0.90 14.11
N VAL A 21 17.74 1.54 13.42
CA VAL A 21 17.69 1.71 11.95
C VAL A 21 17.73 0.36 11.25
N SER A 22 18.63 -0.53 11.66
CA SER A 22 18.72 -1.89 11.09
C SER A 22 17.44 -2.69 11.32
N ALA A 23 16.86 -2.64 12.51
CA ALA A 23 15.62 -3.33 12.83
C ALA A 23 14.45 -2.78 12.00
N ALA A 24 14.34 -1.46 11.87
CA ALA A 24 13.33 -0.82 11.03
C ALA A 24 13.49 -1.19 9.56
N ALA A 25 14.71 -1.21 9.02
CA ALA A 25 14.97 -1.61 7.65
C ALA A 25 14.59 -3.07 7.39
N GLN A 26 14.90 -3.98 8.33
CA GLN A 26 14.49 -5.38 8.26
C GLN A 26 12.97 -5.54 8.31
N GLN A 27 12.29 -4.76 9.16
CA GLN A 27 10.83 -4.76 9.26
C GLN A 27 10.17 -4.30 7.96
N VAL A 28 10.64 -3.18 7.40
CA VAL A 28 10.15 -2.65 6.11
C VAL A 28 10.41 -3.67 5.00
N TRP A 29 11.60 -4.27 4.95
CA TRP A 29 11.94 -5.31 3.97
C TRP A 29 11.00 -6.52 4.05
N TRP A 30 10.66 -6.94 5.26
CA TRP A 30 9.70 -8.03 5.48
C TRP A 30 8.30 -7.66 4.98
N TRP A 31 7.81 -6.45 5.29
CA TRP A 31 6.54 -5.96 4.75
C TRP A 31 6.55 -5.89 3.22
N LEU A 32 7.61 -5.36 2.61
CA LEU A 32 7.74 -5.30 1.16
C LEU A 32 7.63 -6.70 0.51
N LYS A 33 8.25 -7.73 1.09
CA LYS A 33 8.11 -9.11 0.61
C LYS A 33 6.66 -9.61 0.66
N LEU A 34 5.95 -9.33 1.76
CA LEU A 34 4.55 -9.73 1.89
C LEU A 34 3.67 -9.04 0.86
N ILE A 35 3.90 -7.76 0.60
CA ILE A 35 3.13 -7.00 -0.38
C ILE A 35 3.40 -7.51 -1.79
N VAL A 36 4.67 -7.80 -2.14
CA VAL A 36 5.02 -8.40 -3.44
C VAL A 36 4.38 -9.78 -3.60
N MET A 37 4.38 -10.61 -2.55
CA MET A 37 3.72 -11.91 -2.56
C MET A 37 2.20 -11.76 -2.77
N PHE A 38 1.55 -10.86 -2.03
CA PHE A 38 0.12 -10.57 -2.19
C PHE A 38 -0.22 -10.09 -3.59
N LEU A 39 0.54 -9.13 -4.13
CA LEU A 39 0.37 -8.65 -5.50
C LEU A 39 0.52 -9.80 -6.50
N SER A 40 1.52 -10.67 -6.30
CA SER A 40 1.74 -11.83 -7.16
C SER A 40 0.56 -12.80 -7.16
N MET A 41 -0.05 -13.05 -6.00
CA MET A 41 -1.24 -13.89 -5.86
C MET A 41 -2.47 -13.23 -6.50
N LEU A 42 -2.61 -11.91 -6.34
CA LEU A 42 -3.67 -11.13 -6.97
C LEU A 42 -3.59 -11.21 -8.50
N PHE A 43 -2.40 -11.05 -9.09
CA PHE A 43 -2.21 -11.20 -10.54
C PHE A 43 -2.42 -12.62 -11.05
N ARG A 44 -2.26 -13.65 -10.20
CA ARG A 44 -2.57 -15.05 -10.51
C ARG A 44 -4.06 -15.39 -10.34
N GLY A 45 -4.86 -14.48 -9.79
CA GLY A 45 -6.27 -14.73 -9.46
C GLY A 45 -6.48 -15.67 -8.28
N GLU A 46 -5.45 -15.90 -7.47
CA GLU A 46 -5.52 -16.74 -6.25
C GLU A 46 -6.22 -16.02 -5.10
N VAL A 47 -6.41 -14.71 -5.23
CA VAL A 47 -7.05 -13.84 -4.24
C VAL A 47 -8.11 -13.01 -4.95
N SER A 48 -9.30 -12.92 -4.35
CA SER A 48 -10.40 -12.11 -4.87
C SER A 48 -10.03 -10.62 -4.88
N GLY A 49 -10.50 -9.88 -5.89
CA GLY A 49 -10.31 -8.42 -5.96
C GLY A 49 -10.88 -7.68 -4.74
N ASP A 50 -11.90 -8.24 -4.09
CA ASP A 50 -12.45 -7.73 -2.83
C ASP A 50 -11.41 -7.72 -1.69
N SER A 51 -10.32 -8.49 -1.75
CA SER A 51 -9.28 -8.45 -0.71
C SER A 51 -8.46 -7.16 -0.73
N VAL A 52 -8.56 -6.34 -1.78
CA VAL A 52 -7.93 -5.01 -1.84
C VAL A 52 -8.75 -4.02 -1.03
N SER A 53 -8.14 -3.43 -0.01
CA SER A 53 -8.76 -2.37 0.79
C SER A 53 -8.67 -1.03 0.08
N GLY A 54 -9.77 -0.31 -0.03
CA GLY A 54 -9.78 1.05 -0.55
C GLY A 54 -9.56 2.13 0.51
N PRO A 55 -9.67 3.41 0.10
CA PRO A 55 -9.38 4.55 0.95
C PRO A 55 -10.33 4.67 2.15
N VAL A 56 -11.60 4.27 1.99
CA VAL A 56 -12.60 4.35 3.06
C VAL A 56 -12.31 3.29 4.13
N TRP A 57 -12.00 2.07 3.70
CA TRP A 57 -11.63 1.00 4.62
C TRP A 57 -10.29 1.27 5.33
N ILE A 58 -9.31 1.83 4.61
CA ILE A 58 -8.05 2.28 5.20
C ILE A 58 -8.29 3.35 6.27
N GLY A 59 -9.19 4.31 6.03
CA GLY A 59 -9.57 5.32 7.01
C GLY A 59 -10.21 4.72 8.27
N TYR A 60 -11.10 3.74 8.09
CA TYR A 60 -11.68 2.97 9.20
C TYR A 60 -10.61 2.24 10.03
N LEU A 61 -9.70 1.50 9.36
CA LEU A 61 -8.60 0.81 10.02
C LEU A 61 -7.64 1.77 10.75
N ALA A 62 -7.41 2.97 10.19
CA ALA A 62 -6.62 3.99 10.85
C ALA A 62 -7.27 4.44 12.17
N GLY A 63 -8.60 4.65 12.16
CA GLY A 63 -9.38 4.99 13.35
C GLY A 63 -9.32 3.89 14.42
N GLU A 64 -9.53 2.63 14.03
CA GLU A 64 -9.41 1.49 14.93
C GLU A 64 -7.99 1.35 15.49
N THR A 65 -6.97 1.50 14.64
CA THR A 65 -5.56 1.44 15.06
C THR A 65 -5.21 2.56 16.04
N ALA A 66 -5.74 3.76 15.84
CA ALA A 66 -5.53 4.88 16.72
C ALA A 66 -6.06 4.63 18.15
N ARG A 67 -7.13 3.84 18.29
CA ARG A 67 -7.68 3.45 19.61
C ARG A 67 -6.74 2.53 20.39
N TYR A 68 -5.86 1.78 19.71
CA TYR A 68 -4.80 0.98 20.32
C TYR A 68 -3.56 1.83 20.71
N GLY A 69 -3.56 3.14 20.44
CA GLY A 69 -2.54 4.09 20.87
C GLY A 69 -1.58 4.54 19.77
N ALA A 70 -0.79 5.57 20.09
CA ALA A 70 0.08 6.25 19.13
C ALA A 70 1.15 5.35 18.50
N ARG A 71 1.67 4.38 19.26
CA ARG A 71 2.66 3.41 18.73
C ARG A 71 2.07 2.57 17.60
N SER A 72 0.88 2.00 17.82
CA SER A 72 0.18 1.19 16.82
C SER A 72 -0.15 2.01 15.58
N LEU A 73 -0.58 3.26 15.77
CA LEU A 73 -0.86 4.17 14.66
C LEU A 73 0.40 4.48 13.83
N LEU A 74 1.55 4.72 14.48
CA LEU A 74 2.83 4.92 13.79
C LEU A 74 3.27 3.68 13.02
N GLU A 75 3.11 2.49 13.60
CA GLU A 75 3.41 1.23 12.93
C GLU A 75 2.50 1.03 11.69
N PHE A 76 1.21 1.34 11.80
CA PHE A 76 0.27 1.29 10.67
C PHE A 76 0.60 2.31 9.58
N MET A 77 0.94 3.55 9.94
CA MET A 77 1.38 4.57 8.98
C MET A 77 2.67 4.15 8.27
N ALA A 78 3.63 3.56 8.99
CA ALA A 78 4.86 3.05 8.40
C ALA A 78 4.58 1.88 7.42
N PHE A 79 3.67 0.98 7.79
CA PHE A 79 3.20 -0.09 6.90
C PHE A 79 2.55 0.48 5.63
N LEU A 80 1.60 1.42 5.76
CA LEU A 80 0.97 2.08 4.62
C LEU A 80 1.98 2.80 3.73
N SER A 81 2.95 3.49 4.33
CA SER A 81 4.02 4.18 3.59
C SER A 81 4.85 3.20 2.74
N ALA A 82 5.21 2.04 3.30
CA ALA A 82 5.91 1.00 2.56
C ALA A 82 5.07 0.44 1.38
N ASN A 83 3.76 0.28 1.57
CA ASN A 83 2.84 -0.11 0.49
C ASN A 83 2.80 0.93 -0.63
N LEU A 84 2.63 2.20 -0.29
CA LEU A 84 2.61 3.29 -1.28
C LEU A 84 3.92 3.40 -2.05
N ALA A 85 5.06 3.23 -1.37
CA ALA A 85 6.37 3.21 -2.01
C ALA A 85 6.47 2.09 -3.06
N LEU A 86 6.02 0.87 -2.74
CA LEU A 86 6.04 -0.24 -3.69
C LEU A 86 5.03 -0.04 -4.83
N LEU A 87 3.80 0.39 -4.52
CA LEU A 87 2.76 0.64 -5.52
C LEU A 87 3.19 1.73 -6.51
N ASN A 88 3.87 2.79 -6.04
CA ASN A 88 4.39 3.84 -6.91
C ASN A 88 5.48 3.35 -7.87
N LEU A 89 6.15 2.23 -7.60
CA LEU A 89 7.12 1.63 -8.52
C LEU A 89 6.47 0.74 -9.60
N LEU A 90 5.15 0.52 -9.54
CA LEU A 90 4.44 -0.22 -10.58
C LEU A 90 4.51 0.54 -11.92
N PRO A 91 4.55 -0.17 -13.06
CA PRO A 91 4.66 0.42 -14.39
C PRO A 91 3.32 1.03 -14.87
N LEU A 92 2.75 1.93 -14.08
CA LEU A 92 1.48 2.61 -14.35
C LEU A 92 1.76 4.08 -14.75
N PRO A 93 1.16 4.60 -15.85
CA PRO A 93 1.55 5.88 -16.47
C PRO A 93 1.62 7.13 -15.59
N ILE A 94 0.81 7.21 -14.53
CA ILE A 94 0.78 8.35 -13.63
C ILE A 94 1.67 8.17 -12.39
N LEU A 95 2.11 6.94 -12.13
CA LEU A 95 2.99 6.61 -11.02
C LEU A 95 4.46 6.77 -11.44
N ASP A 96 5.33 6.88 -10.44
CA ASP A 96 6.78 7.05 -10.64
C ASP A 96 7.36 5.91 -11.49
N GLY A 97 6.91 4.67 -11.29
CA GLY A 97 7.31 3.51 -12.07
C GLY A 97 6.92 3.61 -13.55
N GLY A 98 5.79 4.23 -13.89
CA GLY A 98 5.45 4.52 -15.29
C GLY A 98 6.40 5.54 -15.93
N GLN A 99 6.87 6.52 -15.16
CA GLN A 99 7.88 7.47 -15.63
C GLN A 99 9.22 6.79 -15.86
N LEU A 100 9.64 5.89 -14.94
CA LEU A 100 10.83 5.06 -15.12
C LEU A 100 10.75 4.22 -16.40
N VAL A 101 9.58 3.64 -16.71
CA VAL A 101 9.35 2.91 -17.97
C VAL A 101 9.50 3.84 -19.18
N PHE A 102 8.95 5.05 -19.15
CA PHE A 102 9.14 6.00 -20.25
C PHE A 102 10.61 6.36 -20.46
N PHE A 103 11.35 6.65 -19.39
CA PHE A 103 12.77 6.93 -19.49
C PHE A 103 13.56 5.73 -20.01
N GLY A 104 13.23 4.50 -19.59
CA GLY A 104 13.83 3.28 -20.13
C GLY A 104 13.59 3.13 -21.64
N ILE A 105 12.37 3.41 -22.11
CA ILE A 105 12.03 3.41 -23.54
C ILE A 105 12.80 4.50 -24.30
N GLU A 106 12.91 5.70 -23.74
CA GLU A 106 13.64 6.80 -24.36
C GLU A 106 15.14 6.54 -24.46
N LEU A 107 15.74 5.96 -23.41
CA LEU A 107 17.13 5.48 -23.39
C LEU A 107 17.35 4.42 -24.48
N ALA A 108 16.49 3.40 -24.55
CA ALA A 108 16.61 2.34 -25.56
C ALA A 108 16.44 2.86 -26.99
N ARG A 109 15.61 3.89 -27.19
CA ARG A 109 15.35 4.48 -28.52
C ARG A 109 16.33 5.60 -28.89
N GLY A 110 17.10 6.12 -27.94
CA GLY A 110 17.99 7.28 -28.12
C GLY A 110 17.26 8.59 -28.47
N LYS A 111 15.93 8.65 -28.34
CA LYS A 111 15.14 9.85 -28.66
C LYS A 111 13.88 9.95 -27.78
N PRO A 112 13.51 11.17 -27.35
CA PRO A 112 12.38 11.39 -26.45
C PRO A 112 11.05 10.96 -27.07
N LEU A 113 10.10 10.53 -26.24
CA LEU A 113 8.72 10.29 -26.66
C LEU A 113 8.08 11.60 -27.07
N SER A 114 7.24 11.57 -28.12
CA SER A 114 6.52 12.76 -28.49
C SER A 114 5.57 13.17 -27.37
N PHE A 115 5.52 14.47 -27.08
CA PHE A 115 4.70 15.04 -26.01
C PHE A 115 3.25 14.56 -26.09
N ARG A 116 2.65 14.54 -27.29
CA ARG A 116 1.28 14.07 -27.53
C ARG A 116 1.06 12.61 -27.10
N ARG A 117 2.02 11.71 -27.36
CA ARG A 117 1.91 10.30 -26.96
C ARG A 117 2.01 10.14 -25.46
N ARG A 118 2.97 10.83 -24.82
CA ARG A 118 3.13 10.79 -23.36
C ARG A 118 1.88 11.33 -22.64
N LEU A 119 1.33 12.45 -23.13
CA LEU A 119 0.11 13.04 -22.59
C LEU A 119 -1.09 12.07 -22.72
N LEU A 120 -1.28 11.45 -23.88
CA LEU A 120 -2.36 10.50 -24.10
C LEU A 120 -2.26 9.29 -23.15
N ILE A 121 -1.07 8.69 -23.03
CA ILE A 121 -0.87 7.54 -22.14
C ILE A 121 -1.12 7.92 -20.68
N GLN A 122 -0.68 9.11 -20.24
CA GLN A 122 -0.96 9.61 -18.90
C GLN A 122 -2.45 9.87 -18.65
N GLN A 123 -3.16 10.46 -19.62
CA GLN A 123 -4.61 10.69 -19.52
C GLN A 123 -5.40 9.39 -19.40
N ILE A 124 -5.04 8.39 -20.22
CA ILE A 124 -5.65 7.05 -20.14
C ILE A 124 -5.35 6.43 -18.77
N GLY A 125 -4.11 6.49 -18.31
CA GLY A 125 -3.72 5.97 -17.00
C GLY A 125 -4.44 6.67 -15.84
N PHE A 126 -4.59 7.99 -15.90
CA PHE A 126 -5.35 8.77 -14.93
C PHE A 126 -6.81 8.34 -14.89
N LEU A 127 -7.45 8.24 -16.06
CA LEU A 127 -8.85 7.82 -16.17
C LEU A 127 -9.05 6.41 -15.59
N LEU A 128 -8.15 5.47 -15.89
CA LEU A 128 -8.18 4.12 -15.35
C LEU A 128 -8.14 4.13 -13.81
N ILE A 129 -7.24 4.92 -13.21
CA ILE A 129 -7.09 5.01 -11.76
C ILE A 129 -8.30 5.67 -11.12
N VAL A 130 -8.86 6.71 -11.73
CA VAL A 130 -10.09 7.35 -11.23
C VAL A 130 -11.26 6.36 -11.24
N VAL A 131 -11.44 5.61 -12.33
CA VAL A 131 -12.48 4.57 -12.41
C VAL A 131 -12.27 3.51 -11.33
N LEU A 132 -11.03 3.04 -11.17
CA LEU A 132 -10.68 2.07 -10.14
C LEU A 132 -10.91 2.63 -8.72
N PHE A 133 -10.58 3.90 -8.48
CA PHE A 133 -10.80 4.57 -7.20
C PHE A 133 -12.29 4.55 -6.81
N PHE A 134 -13.18 4.92 -7.75
CA PHE A 134 -14.61 4.87 -7.50
C PHE A 134 -15.12 3.44 -7.31
N TYR A 135 -14.64 2.50 -8.12
CA TYR A 135 -15.00 1.08 -7.99
C TYR A 135 -14.64 0.53 -6.61
N ILE A 136 -13.39 0.68 -6.17
CA ILE A 136 -12.95 0.19 -4.86
C ILE A 136 -13.68 0.94 -3.73
N THR A 137 -13.85 2.26 -3.84
CA THR A 137 -14.57 3.06 -2.83
C THR A 137 -16.01 2.60 -2.68
N TYR A 138 -16.69 2.26 -3.77
CA TYR A 138 -18.05 1.71 -3.72
C TYR A 138 -18.09 0.37 -2.97
N HIS A 139 -17.16 -0.55 -3.27
CA HIS A 139 -17.04 -1.84 -2.57
C HIS A 139 -16.71 -1.66 -1.08
N ASP A 140 -15.83 -0.71 -0.74
CA ASP A 140 -15.52 -0.37 0.66
C ASP A 140 -16.76 0.09 1.44
N ILE A 141 -17.59 0.96 0.84
CA ILE A 141 -18.80 1.48 1.49
C ILE A 141 -19.77 0.33 1.78
N LEU A 142 -19.97 -0.58 0.83
CA LEU A 142 -20.82 -1.75 1.03
C LEU A 142 -20.32 -2.64 2.18
N ARG A 143 -19.00 -2.88 2.23
CA ARG A 143 -18.37 -3.63 3.32
C ARG A 143 -18.52 -2.93 4.67
N LEU A 144 -18.34 -1.61 4.71
CA LEU A 144 -18.45 -0.85 5.95
C LEU A 144 -19.87 -0.88 6.49
N ILE A 145 -20.88 -0.74 5.62
CA ILE A 145 -22.28 -0.84 6.01
C ILE A 145 -22.59 -2.22 6.60
N SER A 146 -22.06 -3.31 6.03
CA SER A 146 -22.28 -4.65 6.58
C SER A 146 -21.64 -4.80 7.96
N VAL A 147 -20.40 -4.32 8.15
CA VAL A 147 -19.69 -4.41 9.44
C VAL A 147 -20.35 -3.56 10.53
N VAL A 148 -20.87 -2.37 10.20
CA VAL A 148 -21.55 -1.50 11.17
C VAL A 148 -22.93 -2.02 11.59
N ARG A 149 -23.53 -2.88 10.76
CA ARG A 149 -24.86 -3.46 11.02
C ARG A 149 -24.81 -4.72 11.90
N GLU A 150 -23.64 -5.34 12.04
CA GLU A 150 -23.37 -6.46 12.97
C GLU A 150 -22.96 -5.96 14.36
#